data_AF-A0A9X4KIP3-F1
#
_entry.id   AF-A0A9X4KIP3-F1
#
_cell.length_a   1.000
_cell.length_b   1.000
_cell.length_c   1.000
_cell.angle_alpha   90.00
_cell.angle_beta   90.00
_cell.angle_gamma   90.00
#
_symmetry.space_group_name_H-M   'P 1'
#
loop_
_entity.id
_entity.type
_entity.pdbx_description
1 polymer ?
#
loop_
_entity_poly.entity_id
_entity_poly.type
_entity_poly.pdbx_seq_one_letter_code
_entity_poly.pdbx_strand_id
1 'polypeptide(L)'
;METPAFYDYCDRRGLLVWQELLQSSSALDNCPPDDQQLLERLAAVTTAAVREKRAHPSLLLWCGGNELMWEGFRPIDERHANIAMLAGLIRELDPGRRFLPASASGPAFCADARDFGRGVHHDVHGPWLYAGSPGHYAFFNGDDALFRSETGTPGASRPGLLRALRGRCDAWPPTADNPYWTHRGSWWVPWEAVGESFGPWRRDEDELEQFARCSRFLQKESLRYSAEATRRRAPQASGFLVWMGNEPFPNNANTSILEYDGMPKPAYYALKKAFAPLHVSARYDRTDYRTGDAFRAEIHLHAEYAEALHPTAGAVVRAAAFDLGGALLAEREFAVFPLPSGSAALGAVAFAVPELAEPVFLLRLEAAALDGRALAETTYLYTATNGSRAWEPLRSLPEAGAVTIQPASRSDREVLISNQSSVAAVELWLEAEDEAGSPVRFADNGLTLLPGESRTVGWSGRNGRLSSLRAEGFNARAEYRGDHS
;
A
#
# COMPACT_ATOMS: atom_id res chain seq x y z
N MET A 1 -22.53 -3.54 12.00
CA MET A 1 -22.38 -2.22 11.37
C MET A 1 -21.82 -1.27 12.40
N GLU A 2 -21.14 -0.23 11.94
CA GLU A 2 -20.43 0.69 12.83
C GLU A 2 -21.37 1.60 13.63
N THR A 3 -20.81 2.20 14.68
CA THR A 3 -21.52 3.16 15.53
C THR A 3 -21.84 4.46 14.78
N PRO A 4 -22.83 5.26 15.19
CA PRO A 4 -23.10 6.58 14.58
C PRO A 4 -21.88 7.50 14.51
N ALA A 5 -20.99 7.42 15.51
CA ALA A 5 -19.77 8.23 15.57
C ALA A 5 -18.84 8.01 14.37
N PHE A 6 -18.82 6.81 13.79
CA PHE A 6 -18.07 6.50 12.58
C PHE A 6 -18.61 7.26 11.37
N TYR A 7 -19.91 7.16 11.09
CA TYR A 7 -20.54 7.84 9.95
C TYR A 7 -20.49 9.35 10.11
N ASP A 8 -20.72 9.88 11.32
CA ASP A 8 -20.57 11.30 11.63
C ASP A 8 -19.15 11.82 11.34
N TYR A 9 -18.14 11.01 11.63
CA TYR A 9 -16.76 11.35 11.30
C TYR A 9 -16.55 11.34 9.79
N CYS A 10 -17.05 10.33 9.09
CA CYS A 10 -16.99 10.23 7.64
C CYS A 10 -17.69 11.39 6.94
N ASP A 11 -18.88 11.78 7.39
CA ASP A 11 -19.65 12.93 6.89
C ASP A 11 -18.84 14.22 6.98
N ARG A 12 -18.23 14.50 8.14
CA ARG A 12 -17.44 15.71 8.37
C ARG A 12 -16.12 15.73 7.59
N ARG A 13 -15.61 14.57 7.18
CA ARG A 13 -14.32 14.43 6.50
C ARG A 13 -14.44 14.16 5.00
N GLY A 14 -15.65 14.00 4.49
CA GLY A 14 -15.87 13.64 3.08
C GLY A 14 -15.34 12.24 2.74
N LEU A 15 -15.36 11.31 3.72
CA LEU A 15 -14.94 9.93 3.50
C LEU A 15 -16.16 9.10 3.14
N LEU A 16 -16.23 8.62 1.89
CA LEU A 16 -17.35 7.81 1.43
C LEU A 16 -17.34 6.41 2.06
N VAL A 17 -18.53 5.88 2.34
CA VAL A 17 -18.74 4.57 2.97
C VAL A 17 -19.50 3.66 2.02
N TRP A 18 -18.86 2.57 1.59
CA TRP A 18 -19.50 1.41 1.00
C TRP A 18 -19.99 0.51 2.15
N GLN A 19 -21.29 0.38 2.34
CA GLN A 19 -21.84 -0.37 3.47
C GLN A 19 -22.32 -1.76 3.05
N GLU A 20 -21.61 -2.79 3.48
CA GLU A 20 -22.09 -4.17 3.39
C GLU A 20 -23.12 -4.49 4.49
N LEU A 21 -24.16 -5.22 4.13
CA LEU A 21 -25.10 -5.82 5.07
C LEU A 21 -24.43 -6.99 5.79
N LEU A 22 -25.04 -7.48 6.88
CA LEU A 22 -24.38 -8.36 7.86
C LEU A 22 -24.23 -9.81 7.38
N GLN A 23 -23.54 -10.00 6.25
CA GLN A 23 -23.25 -11.27 5.62
C GLN A 23 -21.84 -11.25 5.04
N SER A 24 -21.13 -12.36 5.21
CA SER A 24 -19.80 -12.56 4.65
C SER A 24 -19.64 -14.04 4.30
N SER A 25 -18.82 -14.31 3.29
CA SER A 25 -18.24 -15.62 3.04
C SER A 25 -17.59 -16.19 4.30
N SER A 26 -17.63 -17.52 4.42
CA SER A 26 -16.92 -18.29 5.43
C SER A 26 -15.70 -19.05 4.87
N ALA A 27 -15.38 -18.85 3.58
CA ALA A 27 -14.48 -19.68 2.77
C ALA A 27 -14.83 -21.19 2.69
N LEU A 28 -15.87 -21.63 3.42
CA LEU A 28 -16.41 -23.00 3.43
C LEU A 28 -17.74 -23.05 2.68
N ASP A 29 -18.63 -22.12 2.98
CA ASP A 29 -19.87 -21.84 2.27
C ASP A 29 -19.97 -20.33 2.00
N ASN A 30 -20.19 -20.01 0.72
CA ASN A 30 -20.25 -18.65 0.21
C ASN A 30 -21.64 -18.33 -0.35
N CYS A 31 -22.53 -19.33 -0.44
CA CYS A 31 -23.91 -19.08 -0.84
C CYS A 31 -24.67 -18.57 0.40
N PRO A 32 -25.33 -17.40 0.33
CA PRO A 32 -26.09 -16.92 1.47
C PRO A 32 -27.27 -17.86 1.73
N PRO A 33 -27.62 -18.07 3.00
CA PRO A 33 -28.74 -18.92 3.36
C PRO A 33 -30.08 -18.30 2.94
N ASP A 34 -31.07 -19.13 2.62
CA ASP A 34 -32.41 -18.75 2.18
C ASP A 34 -33.54 -19.29 3.08
N ASP A 35 -33.20 -19.82 4.25
CA ASP A 35 -34.18 -20.22 5.26
C ASP A 35 -35.08 -19.03 5.67
N GLN A 36 -36.39 -19.26 5.63
CA GLN A 36 -37.39 -18.21 5.83
C GLN A 36 -37.27 -17.50 7.19
N GLN A 37 -36.97 -18.22 8.27
CA GLN A 37 -36.83 -17.61 9.59
C GLN A 37 -35.60 -16.71 9.65
N LEU A 38 -34.51 -17.11 9.00
CA LEU A 38 -33.31 -16.28 8.90
C LEU A 38 -33.55 -15.06 8.01
N LEU A 39 -34.26 -15.21 6.89
CA LEU A 39 -34.61 -14.09 6.02
C LEU A 39 -35.46 -13.04 6.74
N GLU A 40 -36.43 -13.46 7.56
CA GLU A 40 -37.23 -12.54 8.38
C GLU A 40 -36.38 -11.77 9.40
N ARG A 41 -35.42 -12.44 10.05
CA ARG A 41 -34.50 -11.79 10.99
C ARG A 41 -33.57 -10.82 10.28
N LEU A 42 -33.00 -11.22 9.15
CA LEU A 42 -32.12 -10.38 8.34
C LEU A 42 -32.87 -9.16 7.81
N ALA A 43 -34.11 -9.32 7.33
CA ALA A 43 -34.97 -8.23 6.90
C ALA A 43 -35.22 -7.21 8.03
N ALA A 44 -35.50 -7.69 9.25
CA ALA A 44 -35.71 -6.83 10.41
C ALA A 44 -34.44 -6.02 10.78
N VAL A 45 -33.28 -6.68 10.80
CA VAL A 45 -31.99 -6.03 11.12
C VAL A 45 -31.59 -5.05 10.03
N THR A 46 -31.72 -5.42 8.75
CA THR A 46 -31.47 -4.53 7.60
C THR A 46 -32.39 -3.32 7.63
N THR A 47 -33.69 -3.51 7.91
CA THR A 47 -34.64 -2.40 8.02
C THR A 47 -34.24 -1.40 9.10
N ALA A 48 -33.83 -1.89 10.28
CA ALA A 48 -33.36 -1.04 11.36
C ALA A 48 -32.09 -0.26 10.97
N ALA A 49 -31.11 -0.96 10.39
CA ALA A 49 -29.87 -0.36 9.92
C ALA A 49 -30.09 0.73 8.87
N VAL A 50 -30.90 0.47 7.85
CA VAL A 50 -31.16 1.44 6.78
C VAL A 50 -31.86 2.67 7.34
N ARG A 51 -32.85 2.50 8.22
CA ARG A 51 -33.53 3.64 8.86
C ARG A 51 -32.58 4.51 9.69
N GLU A 52 -31.64 3.88 10.38
CA GLU A 52 -30.64 4.59 11.19
C GLU A 52 -29.61 5.32 10.30
N LYS A 53 -29.14 4.69 9.22
CA LYS A 53 -27.96 5.16 8.50
C LYS A 53 -28.23 5.94 7.21
N ARG A 54 -29.42 5.83 6.60
CA ARG A 54 -29.73 6.45 5.28
C ARG A 54 -29.60 7.98 5.23
N ALA A 55 -29.57 8.64 6.39
CA ALA A 55 -29.42 10.10 6.48
C ALA A 55 -27.95 10.57 6.32
N HIS A 56 -26.96 9.68 6.42
CA HIS A 56 -25.55 10.06 6.34
C HIS A 56 -25.12 10.35 4.89
N PRO A 57 -24.67 11.57 4.54
CA PRO A 57 -24.18 11.88 3.20
C PRO A 57 -22.92 11.11 2.80
N SER A 58 -22.11 10.65 3.77
CA SER A 58 -20.96 9.78 3.49
C SER A 58 -21.34 8.41 2.96
N LEU A 59 -22.53 7.91 3.29
CA LEU A 59 -22.99 6.61 2.79
C LEU A 59 -23.15 6.68 1.27
N LEU A 60 -22.32 5.92 0.56
CA LEU A 60 -22.28 5.90 -0.90
C LEU A 60 -23.26 4.89 -1.49
N LEU A 61 -23.23 3.66 -0.97
CA LEU A 61 -24.01 2.55 -1.47
C LEU A 61 -24.23 1.48 -0.41
N TRP A 62 -25.20 0.61 -0.67
CA TRP A 62 -25.45 -0.62 0.09
C TRP A 62 -24.96 -1.84 -0.69
N CYS A 63 -24.44 -2.84 0.01
CA CYS A 63 -23.99 -4.11 -0.57
C CYS A 63 -24.61 -5.28 0.19
N GLY A 64 -25.02 -6.35 -0.50
CA GLY A 64 -25.64 -7.52 0.13
C GLY A 64 -24.71 -8.25 1.11
N GLY A 65 -23.41 -8.29 0.84
CA GLY A 65 -22.41 -8.87 1.73
C GLY A 65 -21.08 -9.16 1.05
N ASN A 66 -20.09 -9.53 1.86
CA ASN A 66 -18.74 -9.84 1.39
C ASN A 66 -18.66 -11.25 0.78
N GLU A 67 -18.08 -11.34 -0.41
CA GLU A 67 -17.71 -12.57 -1.12
C GLU A 67 -18.84 -13.61 -1.24
N LEU A 68 -20.07 -13.14 -1.36
CA LEU A 68 -21.24 -14.01 -1.55
C LEU A 68 -21.27 -14.51 -3.00
N MET A 69 -21.41 -15.82 -3.18
CA MET A 69 -21.23 -16.47 -4.47
C MET A 69 -22.23 -17.61 -4.69
N TRP A 70 -22.55 -17.83 -5.96
CA TRP A 70 -23.05 -19.13 -6.43
C TRP A 70 -21.91 -20.17 -6.47
N GLU A 71 -22.27 -21.43 -6.71
CA GLU A 71 -21.29 -22.46 -7.03
C GLU A 71 -20.40 -22.06 -8.22
N GLY A 72 -19.12 -22.44 -8.12
CA GLY A 72 -18.10 -22.17 -9.14
C GLY A 72 -17.49 -20.77 -9.07
N PHE A 73 -17.44 -20.14 -7.89
CA PHE A 73 -16.83 -18.81 -7.65
C PHE A 73 -17.43 -17.70 -8.52
N ARG A 74 -18.74 -17.78 -8.78
CA ARG A 74 -19.47 -16.74 -9.49
C ARG A 74 -20.12 -15.81 -8.47
N PRO A 75 -19.84 -14.50 -8.50
CA PRO A 75 -20.52 -13.52 -7.67
C PRO A 75 -22.04 -13.71 -7.69
N ILE A 76 -22.65 -13.60 -6.52
CA ILE A 76 -24.09 -13.74 -6.41
C ILE A 76 -24.83 -12.53 -6.97
N ASP A 77 -26.10 -12.71 -7.32
CA ASP A 77 -26.96 -11.64 -7.83
C ASP A 77 -28.40 -11.75 -7.29
N GLU A 78 -29.26 -10.81 -7.71
CA GLU A 78 -30.66 -10.72 -7.30
C GLU A 78 -31.53 -11.91 -7.77
N ARG A 79 -30.98 -12.93 -8.46
CA ARG A 79 -31.72 -14.18 -8.69
C ARG A 79 -31.82 -15.03 -7.42
N HIS A 80 -30.94 -14.78 -6.44
CA HIS A 80 -31.00 -15.44 -5.13
C HIS A 80 -32.06 -14.79 -4.24
N ALA A 81 -32.93 -15.58 -3.61
CA ALA A 81 -34.06 -15.09 -2.82
C ALA A 81 -33.62 -14.14 -1.68
N ASN A 82 -32.53 -14.48 -0.96
CA ASN A 82 -31.94 -13.61 0.06
C ASN A 82 -31.56 -12.23 -0.50
N ILE A 83 -30.78 -12.21 -1.58
CA ILE A 83 -30.27 -10.97 -2.17
C ILE A 83 -31.40 -10.14 -2.79
N ALA A 84 -32.37 -10.80 -3.45
CA ALA A 84 -33.58 -10.15 -3.98
C ALA A 84 -34.38 -9.44 -2.87
N MET A 85 -34.51 -10.08 -1.71
CA MET A 85 -35.18 -9.51 -0.54
C MET A 85 -34.46 -8.25 -0.04
N LEU A 86 -33.12 -8.31 0.12
CA LEU A 86 -32.32 -7.16 0.52
C LEU A 86 -32.42 -6.01 -0.48
N ALA A 87 -32.28 -6.30 -1.77
CA ALA A 87 -32.43 -5.31 -2.83
C ALA A 87 -33.81 -4.63 -2.80
N GLY A 88 -34.87 -5.41 -2.56
CA GLY A 88 -36.23 -4.91 -2.38
C GLY A 88 -36.35 -3.94 -1.21
N LEU A 89 -35.77 -4.29 -0.05
CA LEU A 89 -35.77 -3.43 1.13
C LEU A 89 -35.01 -2.12 0.89
N ILE A 90 -33.84 -2.16 0.23
CA ILE A 90 -33.09 -0.94 -0.08
C ILE A 90 -33.87 -0.05 -1.06
N ARG A 91 -34.49 -0.64 -2.09
CA ARG A 91 -35.34 0.10 -3.04
C ARG A 91 -36.55 0.77 -2.36
N GLU A 92 -37.10 0.16 -1.32
CA GLU A 92 -38.20 0.76 -0.55
C GLU A 92 -37.71 1.85 0.42
N LEU A 93 -36.63 1.58 1.16
CA LEU A 93 -36.24 2.38 2.31
C LEU A 93 -35.21 3.48 1.99
N ASP A 94 -34.40 3.32 0.94
CA ASP A 94 -33.36 4.27 0.52
C ASP A 94 -33.19 4.30 -1.02
N PRO A 95 -34.27 4.62 -1.79
CA PRO A 95 -34.29 4.52 -3.26
C PRO A 95 -33.26 5.40 -3.99
N GLY A 96 -32.66 6.37 -3.30
CA GLY A 96 -31.65 7.27 -3.88
C GLY A 96 -30.25 6.67 -3.97
N ARG A 97 -29.98 5.54 -3.29
CA ARG A 97 -28.66 4.89 -3.30
C ARG A 97 -28.66 3.59 -4.06
N ARG A 98 -27.49 3.26 -4.61
CA ARG A 98 -27.28 1.99 -5.32
C ARG A 98 -27.21 0.83 -4.34
N PHE A 99 -27.71 -0.32 -4.78
CA PHE A 99 -27.49 -1.61 -4.14
C PHE A 99 -26.59 -2.47 -5.03
N LEU A 100 -25.54 -3.05 -4.45
CA LEU A 100 -24.71 -4.08 -5.08
C LEU A 100 -25.02 -5.44 -4.46
N PRO A 101 -25.23 -6.51 -5.24
CA PRO A 101 -25.56 -7.82 -4.71
C PRO A 101 -24.53 -8.40 -3.72
N ALA A 102 -23.25 -8.20 -4.00
CA ALA A 102 -22.11 -8.63 -3.18
C ALA A 102 -20.87 -7.80 -3.52
N SER A 103 -19.83 -7.92 -2.71
CA SER A 103 -18.47 -7.51 -3.07
C SER A 103 -17.60 -8.76 -3.18
N ALA A 104 -17.00 -9.11 -4.31
CA ALA A 104 -17.12 -8.48 -5.62
C ALA A 104 -18.53 -8.66 -6.21
N SER A 105 -19.04 -7.63 -6.88
CA SER A 105 -20.34 -7.66 -7.57
C SER A 105 -20.29 -8.35 -8.94
N GLY A 106 -19.10 -8.64 -9.46
CA GLY A 106 -18.91 -9.45 -10.65
C GLY A 106 -19.06 -8.70 -11.97
N PRO A 107 -19.14 -9.41 -13.11
CA PRO A 107 -19.50 -10.83 -13.24
C PRO A 107 -18.41 -11.85 -12.90
N ALA A 108 -17.13 -11.44 -12.82
CA ALA A 108 -16.03 -12.28 -12.36
C ALA A 108 -15.65 -11.92 -10.92
N PHE A 109 -15.37 -12.91 -10.07
CA PHE A 109 -14.96 -12.67 -8.69
C PHE A 109 -13.55 -12.07 -8.59
N CYS A 110 -12.59 -12.65 -9.31
CA CYS A 110 -11.21 -12.16 -9.40
C CYS A 110 -10.88 -11.77 -10.84
N ALA A 111 -9.88 -10.90 -10.99
CA ALA A 111 -9.25 -10.65 -12.28
C ALA A 111 -8.35 -11.82 -12.69
N ASP A 112 -8.52 -12.34 -13.91
CA ASP A 112 -7.71 -13.43 -14.47
C ASP A 112 -7.04 -12.98 -15.78
N ALA A 113 -5.72 -13.19 -15.87
CA ALA A 113 -4.93 -12.78 -17.02
C ALA A 113 -5.38 -13.41 -18.35
N ARG A 114 -6.03 -14.58 -18.31
CA ARG A 114 -6.56 -15.28 -19.50
C ARG A 114 -7.80 -14.57 -20.09
N ASP A 115 -8.45 -13.74 -19.29
CA ASP A 115 -9.69 -13.05 -19.63
C ASP A 115 -9.51 -11.52 -19.73
N PHE A 116 -8.29 -11.00 -19.58
CA PHE A 116 -7.98 -9.59 -19.82
C PHE A 116 -8.42 -9.15 -21.23
N GLY A 117 -9.07 -7.99 -21.31
CA GLY A 117 -9.63 -7.41 -22.52
C GLY A 117 -11.01 -7.94 -22.91
N ARG A 118 -11.57 -8.90 -22.17
CA ARG A 118 -12.91 -9.46 -22.46
C ARG A 118 -14.06 -8.68 -21.83
N GLY A 119 -13.76 -7.72 -20.95
CA GLY A 119 -14.77 -6.87 -20.31
C GLY A 119 -15.61 -7.57 -19.23
N VAL A 120 -15.03 -8.58 -18.56
CA VAL A 120 -15.69 -9.35 -17.48
C VAL A 120 -15.26 -8.94 -16.07
N HIS A 121 -14.20 -8.15 -15.95
CA HIS A 121 -13.67 -7.68 -14.67
C HIS A 121 -14.27 -6.31 -14.34
N HIS A 122 -15.49 -6.26 -13.82
CA HIS A 122 -16.09 -4.98 -13.41
C HIS A 122 -15.64 -4.64 -12.00
N ASP A 123 -16.20 -5.34 -11.02
CA ASP A 123 -15.83 -5.24 -9.61
C ASP A 123 -15.22 -6.57 -9.18
N VAL A 124 -13.94 -6.56 -8.78
CA VAL A 124 -13.15 -7.76 -8.51
C VAL A 124 -12.40 -7.68 -7.18
N HIS A 125 -12.16 -8.86 -6.61
CA HIS A 125 -11.31 -9.09 -5.46
C HIS A 125 -9.91 -9.61 -5.87
N GLY A 126 -9.00 -9.62 -4.91
CA GLY A 126 -7.63 -10.09 -5.05
C GLY A 126 -6.77 -9.25 -6.00
N PRO A 127 -5.59 -9.75 -6.39
CA PRO A 127 -4.84 -10.78 -5.66
C PRO A 127 -4.52 -10.32 -4.22
N TRP A 128 -4.21 -11.27 -3.34
CA TRP A 128 -3.83 -10.99 -1.94
C TRP A 128 -2.36 -11.30 -1.63
N LEU A 129 -1.57 -11.66 -2.64
CA LEU A 129 -0.17 -12.04 -2.50
C LEU A 129 0.68 -11.32 -3.55
N TYR A 130 1.94 -11.07 -3.22
CA TYR A 130 2.92 -10.60 -4.18
C TYR A 130 3.32 -11.73 -5.12
N ALA A 131 3.14 -11.55 -6.43
CA ALA A 131 3.38 -12.59 -7.44
C ALA A 131 4.84 -12.60 -7.97
N GLY A 132 5.78 -11.96 -7.29
CA GLY A 132 7.18 -11.92 -7.69
C GLY A 132 7.45 -11.04 -8.92
N SER A 133 8.71 -11.02 -9.35
CA SER A 133 9.13 -10.39 -10.60
C SER A 133 9.42 -11.48 -11.64
N PRO A 134 8.88 -11.41 -12.88
CA PRO A 134 8.05 -10.33 -13.43
C PRO A 134 6.55 -10.45 -13.14
N GLY A 135 6.10 -11.54 -12.51
CA GLY A 135 4.68 -11.94 -12.45
C GLY A 135 3.73 -10.86 -11.92
N HIS A 136 4.09 -10.19 -10.83
CA HIS A 136 3.30 -9.11 -10.22
C HIS A 136 3.09 -7.95 -11.18
N TYR A 137 4.17 -7.49 -11.81
CA TYR A 137 4.14 -6.33 -12.70
C TYR A 137 3.41 -6.65 -14.00
N ALA A 138 3.65 -7.83 -14.59
CA ALA A 138 2.95 -8.29 -15.78
C ALA A 138 1.43 -8.38 -15.56
N PHE A 139 0.99 -8.90 -14.40
CA PHE A 139 -0.42 -8.98 -14.04
C PHE A 139 -1.07 -7.58 -14.00
N PHE A 140 -0.54 -6.66 -13.19
CA PHE A 140 -1.13 -5.33 -13.05
C PHE A 140 -0.98 -4.44 -14.29
N ASN A 141 0.00 -4.74 -15.16
CA ASN A 141 0.12 -4.07 -16.47
C ASN A 141 -0.93 -4.53 -17.49
N GLY A 142 -1.42 -5.78 -17.38
CA GLY A 142 -2.45 -6.32 -18.25
C GLY A 142 -3.88 -6.20 -17.70
N ASP A 143 -4.01 -5.95 -16.40
CA ASP A 143 -5.28 -5.86 -15.68
C ASP A 143 -6.25 -4.84 -16.28
N ASP A 144 -7.49 -5.27 -16.48
CA ASP A 144 -8.59 -4.47 -17.04
C ASP A 144 -9.77 -4.28 -16.07
N ALA A 145 -9.60 -4.61 -14.79
CA ALA A 145 -10.63 -4.40 -13.76
C ALA A 145 -11.10 -2.93 -13.68
N LEU A 146 -12.42 -2.70 -13.70
CA LEU A 146 -13.00 -1.34 -13.60
C LEU A 146 -12.97 -0.81 -12.15
N PHE A 147 -13.14 -1.69 -11.18
CA PHE A 147 -13.10 -1.40 -9.76
C PHE A 147 -12.49 -2.60 -9.04
N ARG A 148 -11.55 -2.34 -8.13
CA ARG A 148 -10.96 -3.36 -7.26
C ARG A 148 -11.43 -3.08 -5.84
N SER A 149 -12.54 -3.69 -5.44
CA SER A 149 -13.12 -3.50 -4.10
C SER A 149 -12.34 -4.23 -3.00
N GLU A 150 -11.44 -5.12 -3.38
CA GLU A 150 -10.57 -5.78 -2.43
C GLU A 150 -9.24 -6.22 -3.07
N THR A 151 -8.11 -5.89 -2.44
CA THR A 151 -6.80 -6.48 -2.76
C THR A 151 -5.81 -6.26 -1.63
N GLY A 152 -4.93 -7.22 -1.39
CA GLY A 152 -4.03 -7.18 -0.25
C GLY A 152 -2.65 -7.72 -0.58
N THR A 153 -1.74 -7.58 0.38
CA THR A 153 -0.50 -8.34 0.44
C THR A 153 -0.10 -8.46 1.90
N PRO A 154 0.27 -9.66 2.39
CA PRO A 154 0.67 -9.82 3.78
C PRO A 154 2.00 -9.12 4.07
N GLY A 155 2.07 -8.50 5.25
CA GLY A 155 3.27 -7.92 5.82
C GLY A 155 3.31 -8.13 7.33
N ALA A 156 4.48 -8.45 7.87
CA ALA A 156 4.69 -8.61 9.29
C ALA A 156 4.50 -7.30 10.07
N SER A 157 4.04 -7.43 11.31
CA SER A 157 4.07 -6.34 12.30
C SER A 157 5.51 -5.94 12.65
N ARG A 158 5.70 -4.77 13.24
CA ARG A 158 7.05 -4.25 13.53
C ARG A 158 7.78 -5.14 14.56
N PRO A 159 9.12 -5.31 14.46
CA PRO A 159 9.89 -6.18 15.37
C PRO A 159 9.64 -5.91 16.86
N GLY A 160 9.54 -4.62 17.25
CA GLY A 160 9.25 -4.23 18.62
C GLY A 160 7.93 -4.81 19.14
N LEU A 161 6.86 -4.75 18.33
CA LEU A 161 5.55 -5.31 18.67
C LEU A 161 5.60 -6.84 18.72
N LEU A 162 6.25 -7.47 17.74
CA LEU A 162 6.43 -8.93 17.70
C LEU A 162 7.19 -9.46 18.92
N ARG A 163 8.20 -8.73 19.41
CA ARG A 163 8.92 -9.12 20.63
C ARG A 163 8.10 -8.86 21.89
N ALA A 164 7.39 -7.73 21.96
CA ALA A 164 6.58 -7.39 23.12
C ALA A 164 5.45 -8.39 23.37
N LEU A 165 4.88 -8.98 22.30
CA LEU A 165 3.73 -9.88 22.38
C LEU A 165 4.07 -11.37 22.46
N ARG A 166 5.35 -11.77 22.38
CA ARG A 166 5.77 -13.18 22.33
C ARG A 166 5.41 -13.98 23.59
N GLY A 167 5.29 -13.30 24.73
CA GLY A 167 5.07 -13.94 26.03
C GLY A 167 6.16 -14.98 26.32
N ARG A 168 5.77 -16.26 26.40
CA ARG A 168 6.67 -17.40 26.65
C ARG A 168 7.15 -18.11 25.37
N CYS A 169 6.68 -17.68 24.20
CA CYS A 169 7.07 -18.28 22.93
C CYS A 169 8.27 -17.55 22.33
N ASP A 170 8.94 -18.19 21.37
CA ASP A 170 9.95 -17.54 20.55
C ASP A 170 9.30 -16.77 19.40
N ALA A 171 9.74 -15.52 19.22
CA ALA A 171 9.28 -14.69 18.12
C ALA A 171 9.85 -15.15 16.76
N TRP A 172 10.97 -15.87 16.78
CA TRP A 172 11.59 -16.50 15.60
C TRP A 172 11.43 -18.03 15.68
N PRO A 173 11.19 -18.74 14.55
CA PRO A 173 10.97 -18.23 13.19
C PRO A 173 9.49 -17.96 12.85
N PRO A 174 9.18 -17.00 11.95
CA PRO A 174 7.86 -16.73 11.36
C PRO A 174 7.38 -17.86 10.45
N THR A 175 6.93 -18.96 11.04
CA THR A 175 6.53 -20.17 10.30
C THR A 175 5.19 -20.69 10.79
N ALA A 176 4.48 -21.42 9.92
CA ALA A 176 3.14 -21.94 10.23
C ALA A 176 3.12 -22.99 11.35
N ASP A 177 4.27 -23.58 11.67
CA ASP A 177 4.48 -24.51 12.79
C ASP A 177 4.97 -23.82 14.08
N ASN A 178 5.28 -22.52 14.07
CA ASN A 178 5.56 -21.77 15.28
C ASN A 178 4.23 -21.33 15.93
N PRO A 179 3.87 -21.85 17.14
CA PRO A 179 2.59 -21.53 17.78
C PRO A 179 2.34 -20.04 17.98
N TYR A 180 3.40 -19.24 18.15
CA TYR A 180 3.28 -17.79 18.28
C TYR A 180 2.69 -17.15 17.02
N TRP A 181 3.14 -17.59 15.85
CA TRP A 181 2.66 -17.10 14.56
C TRP A 181 1.35 -17.76 14.16
N THR A 182 1.20 -19.07 14.40
CA THR A 182 -0.03 -19.80 14.07
C THR A 182 -1.24 -19.21 14.78
N HIS A 183 -1.10 -18.89 16.08
CA HIS A 183 -2.19 -18.32 16.87
C HIS A 183 -2.58 -16.89 16.45
N ARG A 184 -1.67 -16.16 15.80
CA ARG A 184 -1.83 -14.73 15.46
C ARG A 184 -1.66 -14.48 13.98
N GLY A 185 -2.36 -15.25 13.14
CA GLY A 185 -2.42 -15.02 11.70
C GLY A 185 -1.66 -16.03 10.83
N SER A 186 -1.86 -17.33 11.07
CA SER A 186 -1.23 -18.42 10.29
C SER A 186 -1.37 -18.27 8.77
N TRP A 187 -2.54 -17.83 8.30
CA TRP A 187 -2.86 -17.70 6.86
C TRP A 187 -1.96 -16.70 6.14
N TRP A 188 -1.47 -15.68 6.85
CA TRP A 188 -0.78 -14.54 6.25
C TRP A 188 0.72 -14.54 6.53
N VAL A 189 1.27 -15.61 7.11
CA VAL A 189 2.71 -15.69 7.40
C VAL A 189 3.48 -15.74 6.07
N PRO A 190 4.24 -14.69 5.70
CA PRO A 190 4.78 -14.56 4.34
C PRO A 190 6.16 -15.22 4.21
N TRP A 191 6.40 -16.33 4.92
CA TRP A 191 7.72 -16.98 4.99
C TRP A 191 8.28 -17.34 3.61
N GLU A 192 7.47 -18.04 2.82
CA GLU A 192 7.84 -18.53 1.49
C GLU A 192 8.05 -17.36 0.52
N ALA A 193 7.05 -16.48 0.38
CA ALA A 193 7.14 -15.33 -0.54
C ALA A 193 8.33 -14.40 -0.25
N VAL A 194 8.63 -14.18 1.03
CA VAL A 194 9.81 -13.40 1.44
C VAL A 194 11.09 -14.19 1.12
N GLY A 195 11.14 -15.49 1.39
CA GLY A 195 12.28 -16.35 1.09
C GLY A 195 12.58 -16.47 -0.41
N GLU A 196 11.56 -16.54 -1.26
CA GLU A 196 11.69 -16.55 -2.72
C GLU A 196 12.25 -15.22 -3.24
N SER A 197 11.86 -14.11 -2.61
CA SER A 197 12.25 -12.76 -3.01
C SER A 197 13.65 -12.36 -2.54
N PHE A 198 14.02 -12.73 -1.31
CA PHE A 198 15.23 -12.27 -0.62
C PHE A 198 16.25 -13.38 -0.29
N GLY A 199 15.97 -14.61 -0.67
CA GLY A 199 16.76 -15.77 -0.29
C GLY A 199 16.32 -16.42 1.02
N PRO A 200 16.81 -17.64 1.31
CA PRO A 200 16.34 -18.46 2.43
C PRO A 200 16.68 -17.83 3.78
N TRP A 201 15.97 -18.34 4.80
CA TRP A 201 16.06 -17.93 6.19
C TRP A 201 16.59 -19.09 7.04
N ARG A 202 17.44 -18.77 8.02
CA ARG A 202 18.01 -19.76 8.92
C ARG A 202 17.15 -19.90 10.17
N ARG A 203 16.64 -21.10 10.44
CA ARG A 203 15.77 -21.32 11.62
C ARG A 203 16.53 -21.25 12.95
N ASP A 204 17.84 -21.45 12.91
CA ASP A 204 18.75 -21.47 14.06
C ASP A 204 19.35 -20.09 14.41
N GLU A 205 19.13 -19.06 13.59
CA GLU A 205 19.62 -17.70 13.81
C GLU A 205 18.45 -16.72 13.83
N ASP A 206 18.33 -15.91 14.88
CA ASP A 206 17.25 -14.92 14.99
C ASP A 206 17.46 -13.81 13.94
N GLU A 207 16.74 -13.90 12.82
CA GLU A 207 16.72 -12.91 11.75
C GLU A 207 15.41 -12.08 11.76
N LEU A 208 14.72 -11.96 12.91
CA LEU A 208 13.38 -11.36 13.00
C LEU A 208 13.31 -9.93 12.44
N GLU A 209 14.29 -9.08 12.77
CA GLU A 209 14.36 -7.70 12.26
C GLU A 209 14.49 -7.66 10.73
N GLN A 210 15.40 -8.46 10.18
CA GLN A 210 15.65 -8.51 8.74
C GLN A 210 14.43 -9.08 8.02
N PHE A 211 13.82 -10.14 8.54
CA PHE A 211 12.59 -10.73 8.01
C PHE A 211 11.45 -9.71 8.00
N ALA A 212 11.19 -9.04 9.14
CA ALA A 212 10.13 -8.06 9.23
C ALA A 212 10.35 -6.90 8.25
N ARG A 213 11.60 -6.43 8.09
CA ARG A 213 11.95 -5.39 7.11
C ARG A 213 11.66 -5.86 5.68
N CYS A 214 12.14 -7.05 5.30
CA CYS A 214 11.90 -7.63 3.97
C CYS A 214 10.40 -7.87 3.70
N SER A 215 9.67 -8.42 4.67
CA SER A 215 8.23 -8.67 4.56
C SER A 215 7.43 -7.38 4.37
N ARG A 216 7.71 -6.35 5.18
CA ARG A 216 7.03 -5.05 5.09
C ARG A 216 7.39 -4.31 3.80
N PHE A 217 8.61 -4.50 3.29
CA PHE A 217 9.00 -3.99 1.97
C PHE A 217 8.18 -4.63 0.85
N LEU A 218 7.98 -5.95 0.85
CA LEU A 218 7.15 -6.61 -0.18
C LEU A 218 5.70 -6.17 -0.13
N GLN A 219 5.13 -6.05 1.06
CA GLN A 219 3.78 -5.52 1.21
C GLN A 219 3.67 -4.13 0.57
N LYS A 220 4.64 -3.25 0.89
CA LYS A 220 4.72 -1.90 0.34
C LYS A 220 4.88 -1.90 -1.19
N GLU A 221 5.83 -2.65 -1.72
CA GLU A 221 6.11 -2.75 -3.16
C GLU A 221 4.87 -3.23 -3.92
N SER A 222 4.28 -4.32 -3.43
CA SER A 222 3.11 -4.94 -4.02
C SER A 222 1.95 -3.94 -4.10
N LEU A 223 1.52 -3.39 -2.96
CA LEU A 223 0.38 -2.48 -2.89
C LEU A 223 0.62 -1.16 -3.63
N ARG A 224 1.84 -0.60 -3.57
CA ARG A 224 2.20 0.61 -4.32
C ARG A 224 1.98 0.38 -5.80
N TYR A 225 2.59 -0.68 -6.35
CA TYR A 225 2.52 -0.92 -7.79
C TYR A 225 1.09 -1.20 -8.24
N SER A 226 0.32 -1.98 -7.47
CA SER A 226 -1.08 -2.30 -7.77
C SER A 226 -1.96 -1.03 -7.81
N ALA A 227 -1.80 -0.14 -6.83
CA ALA A 227 -2.53 1.12 -6.77
C ALA A 227 -2.13 2.06 -7.91
N GLU A 228 -0.84 2.22 -8.17
CA GLU A 228 -0.34 3.06 -9.27
C GLU A 228 -0.78 2.54 -10.64
N ALA A 229 -0.73 1.22 -10.86
CA ALA A 229 -1.18 0.58 -12.09
C ALA A 229 -2.68 0.80 -12.30
N THR A 230 -3.49 0.71 -11.25
CA THR A 230 -4.92 1.01 -11.30
C THR A 230 -5.16 2.47 -11.66
N ARG A 231 -4.46 3.41 -11.01
CA ARG A 231 -4.59 4.86 -11.31
C ARG A 231 -4.18 5.22 -12.74
N ARG A 232 -3.17 4.56 -13.31
CA ARG A 232 -2.74 4.76 -14.71
C ARG A 232 -3.85 4.46 -15.72
N ARG A 233 -4.83 3.64 -15.34
CA ARG A 233 -5.99 3.26 -16.16
C ARG A 233 -7.21 4.16 -15.93
N ALA A 234 -7.08 5.27 -15.20
CA ALA A 234 -8.17 6.23 -15.08
C ALA A 234 -8.47 6.88 -16.46
N PRO A 235 -9.75 7.13 -16.81
CA PRO A 235 -10.95 6.93 -15.97
C PRO A 235 -11.59 5.54 -16.07
N GLN A 236 -11.05 4.60 -16.85
CA GLN A 236 -11.61 3.26 -17.03
C GLN A 236 -11.59 2.46 -15.71
N ALA A 237 -10.50 2.57 -14.95
CA ALA A 237 -10.43 2.07 -13.59
C ALA A 237 -10.72 3.21 -12.60
N SER A 238 -11.79 3.07 -11.82
CA SER A 238 -12.31 4.15 -10.97
C SER A 238 -12.33 3.82 -9.48
N GLY A 239 -11.66 2.75 -9.05
CA GLY A 239 -11.50 2.49 -7.63
C GLY A 239 -10.55 1.35 -7.26
N PHE A 240 -9.97 1.49 -6.07
CA PHE A 240 -9.03 0.57 -5.47
C PHE A 240 -9.22 0.65 -3.96
N LEU A 241 -9.66 -0.44 -3.34
CA LEU A 241 -9.81 -0.56 -1.89
C LEU A 241 -8.83 -1.60 -1.37
N VAL A 242 -8.03 -1.18 -0.38
CA VAL A 242 -7.03 -2.04 0.23
C VAL A 242 -7.67 -3.01 1.22
N TRP A 243 -7.33 -4.28 1.10
CA TRP A 243 -7.48 -5.31 2.11
C TRP A 243 -6.16 -5.42 2.88
N MET A 244 -6.03 -4.85 4.09
CA MET A 244 -7.07 -4.09 4.79
C MET A 244 -6.52 -2.80 5.42
N GLY A 245 -7.43 -1.95 5.91
CA GLY A 245 -7.05 -0.72 6.60
C GLY A 245 -6.34 -0.97 7.93
N ASN A 246 -6.93 -1.82 8.78
CA ASN A 246 -6.55 -2.05 10.17
C ASN A 246 -6.88 -3.49 10.61
N GLU A 247 -6.43 -3.89 11.81
CA GLU A 247 -6.74 -5.18 12.43
C GLU A 247 -7.55 -5.02 13.72
N PRO A 248 -8.48 -5.95 14.05
CA PRO A 248 -9.24 -5.89 15.30
C PRO A 248 -8.47 -6.44 16.51
N PHE A 249 -7.30 -7.06 16.31
CA PHE A 249 -6.45 -7.60 17.37
C PHE A 249 -4.95 -7.53 16.99
N PRO A 250 -4.02 -7.69 17.96
CA PRO A 250 -2.59 -7.76 17.65
C PRO A 250 -2.25 -9.04 16.86
N ASN A 251 -2.08 -8.86 15.56
CA ASN A 251 -1.84 -9.91 14.58
C ASN A 251 -0.37 -9.84 14.10
N ASN A 252 0.32 -10.98 13.96
CA ASN A 252 1.76 -11.02 13.70
C ASN A 252 2.09 -10.77 12.22
N ALA A 253 1.28 -11.32 11.32
CA ALA A 253 1.33 -11.06 9.89
C ALA A 253 -0.09 -10.99 9.34
N ASN A 254 -0.35 -10.00 8.51
CA ASN A 254 -1.65 -9.73 7.92
C ASN A 254 -1.51 -8.74 6.78
N THR A 255 -2.59 -8.46 6.08
CA THR A 255 -2.61 -7.53 4.97
C THR A 255 -2.89 -6.08 5.37
N SER A 256 -3.04 -5.78 6.66
CA SER A 256 -3.35 -4.44 7.12
C SER A 256 -2.22 -3.45 6.84
N ILE A 257 -2.57 -2.19 6.56
CA ILE A 257 -1.60 -1.10 6.41
C ILE A 257 -1.39 -0.32 7.73
N LEU A 258 -2.30 -0.47 8.69
CA LEU A 258 -2.15 -0.01 10.07
C LEU A 258 -2.05 -1.22 11.02
N GLU A 259 -1.07 -1.21 11.90
CA GLU A 259 -0.94 -2.16 12.99
C GLU A 259 -2.04 -1.93 14.05
N TYR A 260 -2.26 -2.91 14.92
CA TYR A 260 -3.35 -2.87 15.91
C TYR A 260 -3.31 -1.64 16.84
N ASP A 261 -2.11 -1.18 17.19
CA ASP A 261 -1.91 0.02 18.00
C ASP A 261 -2.07 1.34 17.22
N GLY A 262 -2.48 1.26 15.95
CA GLY A 262 -2.69 2.40 15.07
C GLY A 262 -1.41 2.94 14.44
N MET A 263 -0.28 2.21 14.53
CA MET A 263 0.96 2.60 13.85
C MET A 263 0.96 2.20 12.37
N PRO A 264 1.35 3.10 11.46
CA PRO A 264 1.39 2.79 10.03
C PRO A 264 2.52 1.82 9.68
N LYS A 265 2.24 0.88 8.78
CA LYS A 265 3.26 0.08 8.07
C LYS A 265 3.82 0.86 6.86
N PRO A 266 4.95 0.45 6.27
CA PRO A 266 5.49 1.11 5.07
C PRO A 266 4.48 1.24 3.92
N ALA A 267 3.60 0.25 3.74
CA ALA A 267 2.53 0.28 2.74
C ALA A 267 1.57 1.47 2.92
N TYR A 268 1.32 1.94 4.15
CA TYR A 268 0.49 3.13 4.40
C TYR A 268 1.09 4.37 3.71
N TYR A 269 2.40 4.60 3.87
CA TYR A 269 3.06 5.77 3.29
C TYR A 269 3.16 5.66 1.77
N ALA A 270 3.38 4.46 1.24
CA ALA A 270 3.38 4.24 -0.20
C ALA A 270 2.00 4.49 -0.82
N LEU A 271 0.91 4.03 -0.20
CA LEU A 271 -0.45 4.32 -0.66
C LEU A 271 -0.82 5.79 -0.46
N LYS A 272 -0.37 6.44 0.63
CA LYS A 272 -0.54 7.88 0.84
C LYS A 272 0.05 8.70 -0.33
N LYS A 273 1.24 8.33 -0.81
CA LYS A 273 1.85 8.93 -2.01
C LYS A 273 1.09 8.54 -3.27
N ALA A 274 0.83 7.25 -3.46
CA ALA A 274 0.15 6.74 -4.63
C ALA A 274 -1.29 7.23 -4.79
N PHE A 275 -1.94 7.75 -3.75
CA PHE A 275 -3.28 8.38 -3.81
C PHE A 275 -3.24 9.90 -3.62
N ALA A 276 -2.06 10.53 -3.66
CA ALA A 276 -1.98 11.99 -3.61
C ALA A 276 -2.69 12.62 -4.83
N PRO A 277 -3.32 13.80 -4.67
CA PRO A 277 -3.99 14.51 -5.77
C PRO A 277 -3.08 14.75 -6.97
N LEU A 278 -1.80 15.02 -6.71
CA LEU A 278 -0.74 15.06 -7.69
C LEU A 278 0.32 14.00 -7.37
N HIS A 279 0.59 13.11 -8.32
CA HIS A 279 1.54 12.00 -8.16
C HIS A 279 2.27 11.71 -9.47
N VAL A 280 3.47 11.14 -9.40
CA VAL A 280 4.20 10.61 -10.56
C VAL A 280 4.50 9.14 -10.35
N SER A 281 4.27 8.32 -11.38
CA SER A 281 4.57 6.89 -11.28
C SER A 281 5.25 6.31 -12.51
N ALA A 282 5.95 5.20 -12.32
CA ALA A 282 6.60 4.42 -13.36
C ALA A 282 5.85 3.12 -13.65
N ARG A 283 5.64 2.82 -14.94
CA ARG A 283 5.24 1.49 -15.44
C ARG A 283 6.49 0.76 -15.94
N TYR A 284 6.73 -0.42 -15.40
CA TYR A 284 7.86 -1.30 -15.74
C TYR A 284 7.41 -2.76 -15.65
N ASP A 285 8.10 -3.68 -16.34
CA ASP A 285 7.66 -5.08 -16.46
C ASP A 285 8.33 -6.02 -15.45
N ARG A 286 9.43 -5.59 -14.81
CA ARG A 286 10.18 -6.35 -13.81
C ARG A 286 11.06 -5.45 -12.95
N THR A 287 11.55 -5.99 -11.82
CA THR A 287 12.47 -5.27 -10.91
C THR A 287 13.90 -5.77 -10.89
N ASP A 288 14.15 -6.97 -11.39
CA ASP A 288 15.45 -7.63 -11.46
C ASP A 288 15.99 -7.62 -12.89
N TYR A 289 17.26 -7.32 -13.09
CA TYR A 289 17.90 -7.21 -14.42
C TYR A 289 19.28 -7.85 -14.39
N ARG A 290 19.81 -8.24 -15.55
CA ARG A 290 21.22 -8.58 -15.74
C ARG A 290 21.99 -7.40 -16.32
N THR A 291 23.31 -7.37 -16.13
CA THR A 291 24.18 -6.44 -16.86
C THR A 291 23.97 -6.61 -18.36
N GLY A 292 23.73 -5.49 -19.05
CA GLY A 292 23.41 -5.43 -20.47
C GLY A 292 21.93 -5.59 -20.81
N ASP A 293 21.06 -5.98 -19.86
CA ASP A 293 19.62 -5.99 -20.10
C ASP A 293 19.13 -4.56 -20.39
N ALA A 294 18.11 -4.42 -21.23
CA ALA A 294 17.47 -3.15 -21.48
C ALA A 294 16.50 -2.82 -20.34
N PHE A 295 16.82 -1.78 -19.56
CA PHE A 295 15.88 -1.15 -18.65
C PHE A 295 14.97 -0.21 -19.43
N ARG A 296 13.66 -0.24 -19.13
CA ARG A 296 12.69 0.75 -19.61
C ARG A 296 11.60 0.97 -18.57
N ALA A 297 11.36 2.23 -18.22
CA ALA A 297 10.24 2.66 -17.40
C ALA A 297 9.45 3.76 -18.11
N GLU A 298 8.16 3.55 -18.27
CA GLU A 298 7.23 4.56 -18.81
C GLU A 298 6.70 5.44 -17.68
N ILE A 299 6.77 6.75 -17.85
CA ILE A 299 6.51 7.74 -16.81
C ILE A 299 5.11 8.30 -17.00
N HIS A 300 4.36 8.33 -15.89
CA HIS A 300 2.99 8.82 -15.83
C HIS A 300 2.88 9.94 -14.81
N LEU A 301 2.11 10.98 -15.16
CA LEU A 301 1.69 12.03 -14.25
C LEU A 301 0.21 11.86 -13.95
N HIS A 302 -0.13 11.93 -12.66
CA HIS A 302 -1.50 11.85 -12.16
C HIS A 302 -1.86 13.19 -11.54
N ALA A 303 -2.98 13.76 -11.96
CA ALA A 303 -3.51 14.99 -11.39
C ALA A 303 -5.04 14.88 -11.28
N GLU A 304 -5.57 15.12 -10.08
CA GLU A 304 -7.01 15.20 -9.85
C GLU A 304 -7.62 16.44 -10.52
N TYR A 305 -8.93 16.39 -10.77
CA TYR A 305 -9.64 17.43 -11.50
C TYR A 305 -9.45 18.83 -10.92
N ALA A 306 -9.42 18.97 -9.59
CA ALA A 306 -9.22 20.26 -8.93
C ALA A 306 -7.84 20.88 -9.23
N GLU A 307 -6.80 20.06 -9.32
CA GLU A 307 -5.44 20.51 -9.65
C GLU A 307 -5.34 20.91 -11.14
N ALA A 308 -5.98 20.13 -12.01
CA ALA A 308 -5.96 20.33 -13.45
C ALA A 308 -6.70 21.60 -13.92
N LEU A 309 -7.68 22.07 -13.16
CA LEU A 309 -8.50 23.24 -13.51
C LEU A 309 -7.79 24.59 -13.35
N HIS A 310 -6.62 24.65 -12.70
CA HIS A 310 -5.92 25.92 -12.55
C HIS A 310 -5.36 26.37 -13.92
N PRO A 311 -5.70 27.56 -14.45
CA PRO A 311 -5.37 27.96 -15.84
C PRO A 311 -3.86 28.00 -16.17
N THR A 312 -3.03 28.05 -15.13
CA THR A 312 -1.56 28.08 -15.20
C THR A 312 -0.90 26.82 -14.66
N ALA A 313 -1.67 25.78 -14.34
CA ALA A 313 -1.11 24.53 -13.82
C ALA A 313 -0.36 23.78 -14.92
N GLY A 314 0.96 23.70 -14.77
CA GLY A 314 1.84 22.81 -15.50
C GLY A 314 2.92 22.28 -14.58
N ALA A 315 3.62 21.26 -15.04
CA ALA A 315 4.71 20.65 -14.29
C ALA A 315 5.87 20.26 -15.21
N VAL A 316 7.07 20.23 -14.65
CA VAL A 316 8.23 19.53 -15.21
C VAL A 316 8.39 18.24 -14.39
N VAL A 317 8.39 17.11 -15.08
CA VAL A 317 8.65 15.80 -14.49
C VAL A 317 10.04 15.34 -14.90
N ARG A 318 10.94 15.17 -13.93
CA ARG A 318 12.27 14.62 -14.10
C ARG A 318 12.27 13.16 -13.70
N ALA A 319 12.75 12.28 -14.57
CA ALA A 319 12.97 10.86 -14.32
C ALA A 319 14.46 10.56 -14.43
N ALA A 320 15.10 10.27 -13.30
CA ALA A 320 16.54 10.07 -13.22
C ALA A 320 16.87 8.75 -12.52
N ALA A 321 17.71 7.94 -13.15
CA ALA A 321 18.19 6.68 -12.62
C ALA A 321 19.61 6.84 -12.05
N PHE A 322 19.85 6.28 -10.88
CA PHE A 322 21.13 6.40 -10.16
C PHE A 322 21.62 5.04 -9.68
N ASP A 323 22.93 4.83 -9.63
CA ASP A 323 23.50 3.76 -8.80
C ASP A 323 23.45 4.14 -7.30
N LEU A 324 23.85 3.22 -6.42
CA LEU A 324 23.91 3.51 -4.98
C LEU A 324 24.93 4.59 -4.61
N GLY A 325 25.94 4.85 -5.44
CA GLY A 325 26.91 5.92 -5.22
C GLY A 325 26.37 7.31 -5.61
N GLY A 326 25.17 7.37 -6.19
CA GLY A 326 24.57 8.61 -6.71
C GLY A 326 25.05 8.99 -8.11
N ALA A 327 25.77 8.11 -8.82
CA ALA A 327 26.14 8.35 -10.20
C ALA A 327 24.91 8.22 -11.10
N LEU A 328 24.70 9.21 -11.98
CA LEU A 328 23.57 9.24 -12.91
C LEU A 328 23.77 8.19 -14.01
N LEU A 329 22.82 7.26 -14.13
CA LEU A 329 22.79 6.22 -15.16
C LEU A 329 22.02 6.68 -16.40
N ALA A 330 20.89 7.36 -16.19
CA ALA A 330 20.05 7.90 -17.25
C ALA A 330 19.13 8.99 -16.71
N GLU A 331 18.72 9.92 -17.57
CA GLU A 331 17.80 10.99 -17.23
C GLU A 331 16.91 11.36 -18.41
N ARG A 332 15.66 11.71 -18.11
CA ARG A 332 14.73 12.38 -19.03
C ARG A 332 13.90 13.40 -18.27
N GLU A 333 13.58 14.50 -18.94
CA GLU A 333 12.65 15.51 -18.44
C GLU A 333 11.44 15.62 -19.38
N PHE A 334 10.28 15.86 -18.80
CA PHE A 334 9.00 16.00 -19.50
C PHE A 334 8.31 17.27 -19.02
N ALA A 335 8.15 18.25 -19.91
CA ALA A 335 7.34 19.42 -19.63
C ALA A 335 5.87 19.16 -19.99
N VAL A 336 4.96 19.48 -19.08
CA VAL A 336 3.52 19.23 -19.21
C VAL A 336 2.77 20.53 -18.95
N PHE A 337 2.00 20.98 -19.93
CA PHE A 337 1.10 22.13 -19.79
C PHE A 337 -0.08 22.03 -20.78
N PRO A 338 -1.34 22.18 -20.31
CA PRO A 338 -1.74 22.19 -18.89
C PRO A 338 -1.58 20.81 -18.23
N LEU A 339 -1.77 20.73 -16.92
CA LEU A 339 -1.85 19.44 -16.21
C LEU A 339 -3.00 18.58 -16.78
N PRO A 340 -2.83 17.25 -16.88
CA PRO A 340 -3.90 16.35 -17.28
C PRO A 340 -4.97 16.26 -16.18
N SER A 341 -6.21 15.97 -16.55
CA SER A 341 -7.21 15.50 -15.59
C SER A 341 -7.22 13.97 -15.61
N GLY A 342 -6.86 13.33 -14.51
CA GLY A 342 -6.65 11.88 -14.41
C GLY A 342 -5.19 11.51 -14.57
N SER A 343 -4.89 10.56 -15.46
CA SER A 343 -3.53 10.06 -15.70
C SER A 343 -3.07 10.33 -17.13
N ALA A 344 -1.80 10.67 -17.33
CA ALA A 344 -1.20 10.83 -18.65
C ALA A 344 0.20 10.20 -18.72
N ALA A 345 0.42 9.38 -19.75
CA ALA A 345 1.75 8.90 -20.12
C ALA A 345 2.56 10.04 -20.75
N LEU A 346 3.77 10.28 -20.23
CA LEU A 346 4.64 11.37 -20.69
C LEU A 346 5.73 10.90 -21.66
N GLY A 347 6.16 9.65 -21.52
CA GLY A 347 7.27 9.07 -22.26
C GLY A 347 7.98 8.01 -21.44
N ALA A 348 9.22 7.68 -21.79
CA ALA A 348 9.98 6.66 -21.06
C ALA A 348 11.45 7.06 -20.87
N VAL A 349 12.02 6.61 -19.76
CA VAL A 349 13.46 6.54 -19.55
C VAL A 349 13.93 5.12 -19.79
N ALA A 350 15.01 4.96 -20.54
CA ALA A 350 15.55 3.67 -20.92
C ALA A 350 17.07 3.74 -21.05
N PHE A 351 17.75 2.65 -20.68
CA PHE A 351 19.20 2.49 -20.80
C PHE A 351 19.55 1.00 -20.74
N ALA A 352 20.75 0.63 -21.20
CA ALA A 352 21.28 -0.71 -20.95
C ALA A 352 21.86 -0.73 -19.53
N VAL A 353 21.43 -1.68 -18.70
CA VAL A 353 21.89 -1.80 -17.31
C VAL A 353 23.42 -1.98 -17.30
N PRO A 354 24.20 -1.04 -16.76
CA PRO A 354 25.64 -1.15 -16.77
C PRO A 354 26.13 -2.16 -15.72
N GLU A 355 27.43 -2.43 -15.72
CA GLU A 355 28.06 -3.10 -14.59
C GLU A 355 28.03 -2.12 -13.40
N LEU A 356 27.41 -2.55 -12.31
CA LEU A 356 27.28 -1.75 -11.09
C LEU A 356 28.22 -2.31 -10.02
N ALA A 357 28.85 -1.42 -9.25
CA ALA A 357 29.65 -1.81 -8.09
C ALA A 357 28.79 -2.57 -7.07
N GLU A 358 27.56 -2.10 -6.88
CA GLU A 358 26.54 -2.75 -6.06
C GLU A 358 25.34 -3.14 -6.94
N PRO A 359 24.75 -4.34 -6.80
CA PRO A 359 23.72 -4.83 -7.70
C PRO A 359 22.33 -4.21 -7.45
N VAL A 360 22.27 -2.90 -7.19
CA VAL A 360 21.05 -2.12 -6.94
C VAL A 360 21.19 -0.75 -7.61
N PHE A 361 20.13 -0.31 -8.27
CA PHE A 361 19.99 1.05 -8.78
C PHE A 361 18.59 1.59 -8.48
N LEU A 362 18.43 2.90 -8.54
CA LEU A 362 17.20 3.60 -8.22
C LEU A 362 16.68 4.32 -9.45
N LEU A 363 15.35 4.47 -9.55
CA LEU A 363 14.72 5.48 -10.41
C LEU A 363 13.99 6.46 -9.51
N ARG A 364 14.36 7.73 -9.58
CA ARG A 364 13.65 8.82 -8.92
C ARG A 364 12.86 9.63 -9.93
N LEU A 365 11.58 9.83 -9.61
CA LEU A 365 10.66 10.70 -10.32
C LEU A 365 10.40 11.93 -9.46
N GLU A 366 10.59 13.11 -10.02
CA GLU A 366 10.38 14.39 -9.36
C GLU A 366 9.47 15.25 -10.24
N ALA A 367 8.34 15.68 -9.70
CA ALA A 367 7.47 16.66 -10.34
C ALA A 367 7.64 18.01 -9.64
N ALA A 368 7.93 19.06 -10.41
CA ALA A 368 7.92 20.44 -9.94
C ALA A 368 6.94 21.26 -10.78
N ALA A 369 6.32 22.26 -10.18
CA ALA A 369 5.55 23.26 -10.91
C ALA A 369 6.48 24.07 -11.82
N LEU A 370 5.91 24.77 -12.81
CA LEU A 370 6.69 25.61 -13.72
C LEU A 370 7.47 26.74 -13.01
N ASP A 371 7.10 27.08 -11.77
CA ASP A 371 7.80 28.05 -10.90
C ASP A 371 8.91 27.41 -10.04
N GLY A 372 9.16 26.10 -10.19
CA GLY A 372 10.19 25.35 -9.46
C GLY A 372 9.74 24.78 -8.11
N ARG A 373 8.48 25.02 -7.67
CA ARG A 373 7.97 24.43 -6.44
C ARG A 373 7.80 22.92 -6.58
N ALA A 374 8.39 22.14 -5.67
CA ALA A 374 8.21 20.68 -5.63
C ALA A 374 6.72 20.31 -5.43
N LEU A 375 6.25 19.34 -6.21
CA LEU A 375 4.86 18.86 -6.21
C LEU A 375 4.77 17.41 -5.76
N ALA A 376 5.60 16.53 -6.31
CA ALA A 376 5.61 15.10 -5.97
C ALA A 376 6.99 14.50 -6.18
N GLU A 377 7.30 13.45 -5.41
CA GLU A 377 8.52 12.68 -5.57
C GLU A 377 8.22 11.20 -5.28
N THR A 378 8.74 10.31 -6.12
CA THR A 378 8.67 8.86 -5.91
C THR A 378 10.00 8.22 -6.29
N THR A 379 10.47 7.30 -5.45
CA THR A 379 11.69 6.52 -5.71
C THR A 379 11.34 5.04 -5.83
N TYR A 380 11.86 4.41 -6.87
CA TYR A 380 11.76 2.98 -7.15
C TYR A 380 13.14 2.34 -6.98
N LEU A 381 13.16 1.09 -6.53
CA LEU A 381 14.37 0.28 -6.44
C LEU A 381 14.34 -0.82 -7.48
N TYR A 382 15.49 -1.13 -8.03
CA TYR A 382 15.72 -2.20 -8.98
C TYR A 382 17.01 -2.91 -8.62
N THR A 383 17.13 -4.17 -9.03
CA THR A 383 18.34 -4.95 -8.80
C THR A 383 18.97 -5.38 -10.11
N ALA A 384 20.30 -5.47 -10.12
CA ALA A 384 21.09 -5.98 -11.22
C ALA A 384 21.69 -7.33 -10.81
N THR A 385 20.88 -8.40 -10.81
CA THR A 385 21.30 -9.73 -10.40
C THR A 385 21.33 -10.71 -11.57
N ASN A 386 22.21 -11.70 -11.48
CA ASN A 386 22.23 -12.82 -12.43
C ASN A 386 21.23 -13.95 -12.06
N GLY A 387 20.50 -13.82 -10.95
CA GLY A 387 19.68 -14.87 -10.33
C GLY A 387 18.17 -14.61 -10.35
N SER A 388 17.40 -15.45 -9.64
CA SER A 388 15.92 -15.41 -9.58
C SER A 388 15.35 -14.66 -8.37
N ARG A 389 16.21 -14.16 -7.46
CA ARG A 389 15.80 -13.53 -6.19
C ARG A 389 15.86 -12.02 -6.33
N ALA A 390 14.75 -11.44 -6.78
CA ALA A 390 14.69 -10.05 -7.21
C ALA A 390 15.15 -9.04 -6.14
N TRP A 391 15.06 -9.35 -4.85
CA TRP A 391 15.34 -8.41 -3.77
C TRP A 391 16.46 -8.86 -2.82
N GLU A 392 17.09 -10.01 -3.06
CA GLU A 392 18.21 -10.53 -2.24
C GLU A 392 19.34 -9.50 -2.01
N PRO A 393 19.78 -8.71 -3.02
CA PRO A 393 20.77 -7.65 -2.81
C PRO A 393 20.48 -6.67 -1.68
N LEU A 394 19.21 -6.42 -1.37
CA LEU A 394 18.84 -5.49 -0.30
C LEU A 394 19.27 -5.99 1.09
N ARG A 395 19.53 -7.29 1.27
CA ARG A 395 20.02 -7.86 2.55
C ARG A 395 21.49 -7.60 2.80
N SER A 396 22.27 -7.30 1.77
CA SER A 396 23.74 -7.24 1.83
C SER A 396 24.28 -5.94 1.24
N LEU A 397 23.51 -4.86 1.33
CA LEU A 397 23.94 -3.54 0.90
C LEU A 397 25.13 -3.04 1.75
N PRO A 398 26.07 -2.27 1.16
CA PRO A 398 27.13 -1.63 1.91
C PRO A 398 26.55 -0.63 2.91
N GLU A 399 27.17 -0.54 4.09
CA GLU A 399 26.70 0.30 5.18
C GLU A 399 26.78 1.80 4.84
N ALA A 400 25.64 2.48 4.91
CA ALA A 400 25.55 3.94 4.93
C ALA A 400 25.66 4.44 6.39
N GLY A 401 26.88 4.41 6.94
CA GLY A 401 27.15 4.69 8.36
C GLY A 401 27.16 6.17 8.78
N ALA A 402 27.05 7.13 7.86
CA ALA A 402 27.07 8.57 8.13
C ALA A 402 25.69 9.23 7.93
N VAL A 403 24.62 8.51 8.27
CA VAL A 403 23.27 9.08 8.36
C VAL A 403 23.12 9.83 9.69
N THR A 404 22.64 11.05 9.64
CA THR A 404 22.44 11.91 10.82
C THR A 404 20.99 12.38 10.92
N ILE A 405 20.54 12.59 12.16
CA ILE A 405 19.23 13.15 12.48
C ILE A 405 19.47 14.41 13.31
N GLN A 406 18.86 15.52 12.92
CA GLN A 406 18.96 16.80 13.63
C GLN A 406 17.57 17.44 13.75
N PRO A 407 17.27 18.19 14.82
CA PRO A 407 16.10 19.07 14.83
C PRO A 407 16.15 20.03 13.65
N ALA A 408 15.03 20.26 12.97
CA ALA A 408 14.99 21.24 11.90
C ALA A 408 15.10 22.66 12.48
N SER A 409 15.93 23.51 11.88
CA SER A 409 16.18 24.87 12.36
C SER A 409 14.96 25.80 12.35
N ARG A 410 13.88 25.40 11.67
CA ARG A 410 12.68 26.22 11.44
C ARG A 410 11.46 25.78 12.26
N SER A 411 11.49 24.61 12.91
CA SER A 411 10.34 24.06 13.63
C SER A 411 10.72 22.95 14.60
N ASP A 412 10.18 23.03 15.82
CA ASP A 412 10.27 21.98 16.84
C ASP A 412 9.50 20.71 16.45
N ARG A 413 8.70 20.76 15.38
CA ARG A 413 7.88 19.65 14.83
C ARG A 413 8.45 19.06 13.56
N GLU A 414 9.71 19.35 13.24
CA GLU A 414 10.38 18.84 12.05
C GLU A 414 11.77 18.30 12.41
N VAL A 415 12.20 17.27 11.69
CA VAL A 415 13.54 16.70 11.81
C VAL A 415 14.19 16.66 10.43
N LEU A 416 15.49 16.97 10.38
CA LEU A 416 16.33 16.87 9.20
C LEU A 416 17.11 15.55 9.26
N ILE A 417 16.92 14.70 8.26
CA ILE A 417 17.68 13.47 8.08
C ILE A 417 18.63 13.69 6.91
N SER A 418 19.92 13.44 7.11
CA SER A 418 20.95 13.65 6.09
C SER A 418 21.78 12.40 5.88
N ASN A 419 22.10 12.06 4.65
CA ASN A 419 23.04 11.01 4.30
C ASN A 419 24.38 11.61 3.84
N GLN A 420 25.43 11.45 4.63
CA GLN A 420 26.80 11.88 4.29
C GLN A 420 27.72 10.69 3.95
N SER A 421 27.15 9.50 3.75
CA SER A 421 27.90 8.32 3.31
C SER A 421 28.23 8.39 1.83
N SER A 422 29.15 7.53 1.37
CA SER A 422 29.47 7.34 -0.05
C SER A 422 28.45 6.48 -0.82
N VAL A 423 27.47 5.92 -0.12
CA VAL A 423 26.39 5.10 -0.69
C VAL A 423 25.03 5.59 -0.19
N ALA A 424 23.98 5.32 -0.95
CA ALA A 424 22.62 5.69 -0.62
C ALA A 424 22.16 4.98 0.67
N ALA A 425 21.42 5.70 1.52
CA ALA A 425 20.71 5.13 2.65
C ALA A 425 19.32 4.71 2.18
N VAL A 426 19.06 3.40 2.14
CA VAL A 426 17.89 2.82 1.46
C VAL A 426 16.78 2.49 2.47
N GLU A 427 15.58 3.01 2.21
CA GLU A 427 14.35 2.73 2.98
C GLU A 427 14.45 3.04 4.49
N LEU A 428 15.03 4.19 4.84
CA LEU A 428 15.08 4.72 6.20
C LEU A 428 13.68 4.87 6.78
N TRP A 429 13.39 4.02 7.76
CA TRP A 429 12.17 4.02 8.54
C TRP A 429 12.37 4.77 9.85
N LEU A 430 11.59 5.84 10.03
CA LEU A 430 11.60 6.68 11.21
C LEU A 430 10.63 6.16 12.27
N GLU A 431 11.14 5.95 13.47
CA GLU A 431 10.37 5.60 14.66
C GLU A 431 10.77 6.52 15.81
N ALA A 432 9.80 7.02 16.55
CA ALA A 432 10.04 7.90 17.68
C ALA A 432 8.92 7.81 18.70
N GLU A 433 9.25 8.22 19.91
CA GLU A 433 8.34 8.40 21.02
C GLU A 433 8.37 9.86 21.46
N ASP A 434 7.22 10.37 21.91
CA ASP A 434 7.19 11.65 22.62
C ASP A 434 7.67 11.49 24.08
N GLU A 435 7.77 12.60 24.80
CA GLU A 435 8.22 12.62 26.20
C GLU A 435 7.38 11.76 27.15
N ALA A 436 6.14 11.40 26.80
CA ALA A 436 5.30 10.50 27.59
C ALA A 436 5.41 9.02 27.14
N GLY A 437 6.36 8.69 26.26
CA GLY A 437 6.52 7.35 25.70
C GLY A 437 5.41 6.98 24.71
N SER A 438 4.67 7.95 24.16
CA SER A 438 3.65 7.68 23.14
C SER A 438 4.27 7.67 21.75
N PRO A 439 3.97 6.69 20.89
CA PRO A 439 4.44 6.68 19.50
C PRO A 439 4.02 7.94 18.74
N VAL A 440 4.92 8.48 17.92
CA VAL A 440 4.63 9.64 17.05
C VAL A 440 4.41 9.22 15.60
N ARG A 441 3.73 10.06 14.83
CA ARG A 441 3.50 9.87 13.40
C ARG A 441 4.30 10.88 12.60
N PHE A 442 4.89 10.43 11.49
CA PHE A 442 5.64 11.28 10.57
C PHE A 442 4.78 11.66 9.36
N ALA A 443 5.08 12.82 8.76
CA ALA A 443 4.43 13.28 7.54
C ALA A 443 4.86 12.47 6.31
N ASP A 444 6.09 11.97 6.31
CA ASP A 444 6.67 11.07 5.31
C ASP A 444 7.54 10.01 6.01
N ASN A 445 7.73 8.84 5.41
CA ASN A 445 8.56 7.77 5.96
C ASN A 445 9.02 6.81 4.84
N GLY A 446 9.97 5.91 5.13
CA GLY A 446 10.59 5.04 4.13
C GLY A 446 11.46 5.83 3.14
N LEU A 447 12.32 6.70 3.68
CA LEU A 447 13.14 7.62 2.87
C LEU A 447 14.28 6.87 2.19
N THR A 448 14.60 7.23 0.95
CA THR A 448 15.84 6.79 0.32
C THR A 448 16.65 8.01 -0.10
N LEU A 449 17.83 8.17 0.49
CA LEU A 449 18.67 9.36 0.35
C LEU A 449 19.99 8.97 -0.35
N LEU A 450 20.26 9.57 -1.50
CA LEU A 450 21.56 9.45 -2.18
C LEU A 450 22.67 10.12 -1.35
N PRO A 451 23.95 9.85 -1.64
CA PRO A 451 25.06 10.57 -1.02
C PRO A 451 24.91 12.09 -1.09
N GLY A 452 25.02 12.75 0.07
CA GLY A 452 24.90 14.20 0.22
C GLY A 452 23.47 14.74 0.35
N GLU A 453 22.44 13.88 0.22
CA GLU A 453 21.04 14.32 0.31
C GLU A 453 20.55 14.48 1.74
N SER A 454 19.61 15.42 1.90
CA SER A 454 18.88 15.62 3.15
C SER A 454 17.39 15.78 2.92
N ARG A 455 16.59 15.34 3.90
CA ARG A 455 15.13 15.45 3.90
C ARG A 455 14.63 15.97 5.23
N THR A 456 13.80 17.00 5.19
CA THR A 456 13.05 17.47 6.36
C THR A 456 11.73 16.71 6.43
N VAL A 457 11.42 16.13 7.60
CA VAL A 457 10.18 15.40 7.84
C VAL A 457 9.47 15.97 9.06
N GLY A 458 8.25 16.44 8.85
CA GLY A 458 7.35 16.86 9.92
C GLY A 458 6.84 15.66 10.73
N TRP A 459 6.54 15.87 12.01
CA TRP A 459 5.97 14.86 12.88
C TRP A 459 4.84 15.42 13.76
N SER A 460 3.95 14.54 14.18
CA SER A 460 2.82 14.84 15.07
C SER A 460 2.76 13.80 16.19
N GLY A 461 2.68 14.27 17.43
CA GLY A 461 2.54 13.46 18.64
C GLY A 461 1.61 14.16 19.63
N ARG A 462 1.22 13.46 20.71
CA ARG A 462 0.33 14.04 21.73
C ARG A 462 1.06 15.11 22.56
N ASN A 463 2.36 14.93 22.80
CA ASN A 463 3.19 15.85 23.59
C ASN A 463 4.17 16.67 22.72
N GLY A 464 4.76 17.70 23.34
CA GLY A 464 5.43 18.82 22.67
C GLY A 464 6.80 18.54 22.03
N ARG A 465 7.51 17.48 22.45
CA ARG A 465 8.89 17.20 22.06
C ARG A 465 9.15 15.70 21.87
N LEU A 466 10.19 15.39 21.11
CA LEU A 466 10.68 14.02 20.91
C LEU A 466 11.63 13.64 22.05
N SER A 467 11.41 12.49 22.68
CA SER A 467 12.35 11.93 23.64
C SER A 467 13.49 11.19 22.95
N SER A 468 13.14 10.43 21.91
CA SER A 468 14.09 9.72 21.05
C SER A 468 13.55 9.61 19.62
N LEU A 469 14.47 9.55 18.66
CA LEU A 469 14.15 9.20 17.27
C LEU A 469 15.20 8.21 16.76
N ARG A 470 14.73 7.14 16.14
CA ARG A 470 15.54 6.17 15.42
C ARG A 470 15.17 6.19 13.94
N ALA A 471 16.17 6.19 13.08
CA ALA A 471 16.03 5.90 11.66
C ALA A 471 16.72 4.57 11.37
N GLU A 472 16.04 3.64 10.72
CA GLU A 472 16.59 2.34 10.35
C GLU A 472 16.14 1.95 8.93
N GLY A 473 17.11 1.67 8.05
CA GLY A 473 16.87 1.21 6.68
C GLY A 473 17.50 -0.16 6.43
N PHE A 474 17.63 -0.54 5.16
CA PHE A 474 18.31 -1.79 4.78
C PHE A 474 19.80 -1.78 5.10
N ASN A 475 20.43 -0.61 5.05
CA ASN A 475 21.89 -0.46 5.17
C ASN A 475 22.32 0.73 6.04
N ALA A 476 21.39 1.31 6.80
CA ALA A 476 21.65 2.52 7.57
C ALA A 476 20.92 2.47 8.91
N ARG A 477 21.57 3.01 9.95
CA ARG A 477 20.96 3.26 11.25
C ARG A 477 21.45 4.60 11.78
N ALA A 478 20.53 5.41 12.29
CA ALA A 478 20.85 6.63 13.00
C ALA A 478 19.93 6.78 14.22
N GLU A 479 20.43 7.41 15.27
CA GLU A 479 19.67 7.71 16.47
C GLU A 479 19.88 9.17 16.88
N TYR A 480 18.81 9.79 17.34
CA TYR A 480 18.80 11.08 18.02
C TYR A 480 18.18 10.87 19.40
N ARG A 481 18.84 11.41 20.42
CA ARG A 481 18.32 11.47 21.80
C ARG A 481 18.14 12.93 22.15
N GLY A 482 16.94 13.31 22.59
CA GLY A 482 16.68 14.67 23.06
C GLY A 482 17.49 14.93 24.33
N ASP A 483 17.95 16.17 24.50
CA ASP A 483 18.60 16.59 25.76
C ASP A 483 17.56 16.54 26.89
N HIS A 484 17.73 15.60 27.83
CA HIS A 484 16.97 15.60 29.09
C HIS A 484 17.54 16.71 29.99
N SER A 485 17.00 17.92 29.89
CA SER A 485 17.27 19.01 30.84
C SER A 485 16.45 18.89 32.11
#